data_AF-A0A9E6F632-F1
#
_entry.id   AF-A0A9E6F632-F1
#
_cell.length_a   1.000
_cell.length_b   1.000
_cell.length_c   1.000
_cell.angle_alpha   90.00
_cell.angle_beta   90.00
_cell.angle_gamma   90.00
#
_symmetry.space_group_name_H-M   'P 1'
#
loop_
_entity.id
_entity.type
_entity.pdbx_description
1 polymer ?
#
loop_
_entity_poly.entity_id
_entity_poly.type
_entity_poly.pdbx_seq_one_letter_code
_entity_poly.pdbx_strand_id
1 'polypeptide(L)'
;ATVCLVELMDMAFSIDNVFAAVAFTPNIMLVCTGVFIGILAMRFIAQWFVKLMEKYQFLETAAFVVIGILGVKMTISLYEHLYPESMISKTLSLHAADVGMSILTVAIFFVPIVTSMLFNFPRKQPSEE
;
A
#
# COMPACT_ATOMS: atom_id res chain seq x y z
N ALA A 1 21.48 0.54 12.54
CA ALA A 1 20.14 0.02 12.87
C ALA A 1 19.14 0.26 11.74
N THR A 2 19.03 1.48 11.22
CA THR A 2 18.04 1.89 10.20
C THR A 2 18.06 1.04 8.92
N VAL A 3 19.23 0.75 8.34
CA VAL A 3 19.33 -0.06 7.11
C VAL A 3 18.84 -1.51 7.33
N CYS A 4 19.14 -2.10 8.49
CA CYS A 4 18.72 -3.47 8.81
C CYS A 4 17.19 -3.59 8.92
N LEU A 5 16.52 -2.58 9.49
CA LEU A 5 15.07 -2.53 9.59
C LEU A 5 14.39 -2.36 8.23
N VAL A 6 14.97 -1.54 7.36
CA VAL A 6 14.46 -1.36 5.98
C VAL A 6 14.58 -2.65 5.18
N GLU A 7 15.73 -3.33 5.24
CA GLU A 7 15.91 -4.61 4.55
C GLU A 7 14.98 -5.71 5.10
N LEU A 8 14.70 -5.70 6.40
CA LEU A 8 13.77 -6.65 7.01
C LEU A 8 12.32 -6.39 6.58
N MET A 9 11.91 -5.13 6.47
CA MET A 9 10.60 -4.73 5.94
C MET A 9 10.44 -5.16 4.48
N ASP A 10 11.46 -4.93 3.65
CA ASP A 10 11.48 -5.36 2.25
C ASP A 10 11.41 -6.89 2.12
N MET A 11 12.09 -7.63 3.01
CA MET A 11 11.96 -9.09 3.07
C MET A 11 10.53 -9.53 3.41
N ALA A 12 9.92 -8.94 4.44
CA ALA A 12 8.55 -9.27 4.85
C ALA A 12 7.53 -9.03 3.72
N PHE A 13 7.67 -7.92 2.98
CA PHE A 13 6.81 -7.62 1.84
C PHE A 13 7.07 -8.54 0.63
N SER A 14 8.33 -8.93 0.40
CA SER A 14 8.68 -9.82 -0.71
C SER A 14 8.08 -11.22 -0.59
N ILE A 15 7.83 -11.70 0.64
CA ILE A 15 7.24 -13.03 0.90
C ILE A 15 5.82 -13.15 0.33
N ASP A 16 5.01 -12.09 0.45
CA ASP A 16 3.65 -12.06 -0.10
C ASP A 16 3.65 -12.19 -1.63
N ASN A 17 4.55 -11.45 -2.29
CA ASN A 17 4.75 -11.52 -3.74
C ASN A 17 5.23 -12.91 -4.21
N VAL A 18 6.07 -13.61 -3.42
CA VAL A 18 6.49 -15.00 -3.70
C VAL A 18 5.29 -15.94 -3.67
N PHE A 19 4.47 -15.87 -2.63
CA PHE A 19 3.29 -16.73 -2.50
C PHE A 19 2.29 -16.49 -3.64
N ALA A 20 2.07 -15.24 -4.01
CA ALA A 20 1.26 -14.90 -5.18
C ALA A 20 1.83 -15.52 -6.47
N ALA A 21 3.13 -15.40 -6.72
CA ALA A 21 3.76 -15.95 -7.92
C ALA A 21 3.71 -17.49 -7.97
N VAL A 22 3.90 -18.16 -6.84
CA VAL A 22 3.78 -19.64 -6.72
C VAL A 22 2.34 -20.10 -6.97
N ALA A 23 1.34 -19.31 -6.59
CA ALA A 23 -0.06 -19.61 -6.90
C ALA A 23 -0.37 -19.55 -8.41
N PHE A 24 0.38 -18.76 -9.19
CA PHE A 24 0.21 -18.65 -10.64
C PHE A 24 1.01 -19.67 -11.45
N THR A 25 2.21 -20.06 -11.00
CA THR A 25 3.03 -21.03 -11.73
C THR A 25 3.89 -21.90 -10.82
N PRO A 26 3.99 -23.21 -11.08
CA PRO A 26 4.89 -24.10 -10.34
C PRO A 26 6.36 -23.97 -10.80
N ASN A 27 6.65 -23.16 -11.83
CA ASN A 27 8.01 -22.99 -12.35
C ASN A 27 8.85 -22.11 -11.41
N ILE A 28 9.71 -22.74 -10.61
CA ILE A 28 10.55 -22.06 -9.61
C ILE A 28 11.52 -21.04 -10.21
N MET A 29 12.03 -21.27 -11.42
CA MET A 29 12.94 -20.33 -12.09
C MET A 29 12.22 -19.02 -12.41
N LEU A 30 10.97 -19.13 -12.88
CA LEU A 30 10.14 -17.98 -13.24
C LEU A 30 9.75 -17.19 -11.99
N VAL A 31 9.36 -17.87 -10.91
CA VAL A 31 9.10 -17.27 -9.59
C VAL A 31 10.33 -16.55 -9.05
N CYS A 32 11.49 -17.21 -9.06
CA CYS A 32 12.74 -16.64 -8.53
C CYS A 32 13.14 -15.37 -9.29
N THR A 33 13.06 -15.37 -10.63
CA THR A 33 13.34 -14.18 -11.43
C THR A 33 12.33 -13.06 -11.20
N GLY A 34 11.04 -13.37 -11.11
CA GLY A 34 9.99 -12.37 -10.88
C GLY A 34 10.12 -11.69 -9.51
N VAL A 35 10.37 -12.49 -8.46
CA VAL A 35 10.58 -11.98 -7.10
C VAL A 35 11.86 -11.15 -7.03
N PHE A 36 12.95 -11.60 -7.65
CA PHE A 36 14.21 -10.86 -7.70
C PHE A 36 14.05 -9.49 -8.37
N ILE A 37 13.38 -9.45 -9.54
CA ILE A 37 13.06 -8.21 -10.24
C ILE A 37 12.13 -7.33 -9.39
N GLY A 38 11.14 -7.93 -8.71
CA GLY A 38 10.22 -7.23 -7.83
C GLY A 38 10.93 -6.54 -6.66
N ILE A 39 11.84 -7.22 -5.97
CA ILE A 39 12.62 -6.65 -4.86
C ILE A 39 13.49 -5.48 -5.37
N LEU A 40 14.18 -5.66 -6.50
CA LEU A 40 14.97 -4.58 -7.09
C LEU A 40 14.09 -3.37 -7.44
N ALA A 41 12.95 -3.59 -8.08
CA ALA A 41 12.04 -2.52 -8.46
C ALA A 41 11.51 -1.75 -7.25
N MET A 42 11.10 -2.44 -6.18
CA MET A 42 10.63 -1.81 -4.95
C MET A 42 11.69 -0.94 -4.30
N ARG A 43 12.95 -1.40 -4.30
CA ARG A 43 14.08 -0.61 -3.77
C ARG A 43 14.26 0.71 -4.51
N PHE A 44 14.18 0.69 -5.85
CA PHE A 44 14.27 1.92 -6.65
C PHE A 44 13.07 2.83 -6.43
N ILE A 45 11.85 2.27 -6.39
CA ILE A 45 10.62 3.04 -6.17
C ILE A 45 10.62 3.68 -4.79
N ALA A 46 11.03 2.96 -3.73
CA ALA A 46 11.11 3.48 -2.38
C ALA A 46 12.08 4.67 -2.28
N GLN A 47 13.26 4.59 -2.91
CA GLN A 47 14.20 5.70 -2.96
C GLN A 47 13.62 6.95 -3.65
N TRP A 48 12.88 6.75 -4.74
CA TRP A 48 12.19 7.84 -5.42
C TRP A 48 11.04 8.41 -4.58
N PHE A 49 10.30 7.54 -3.90
CA PHE A 49 9.17 7.89 -3.05
C PHE A 49 9.60 8.71 -1.82
N VAL A 50 10.74 8.37 -1.20
CA VAL A 50 11.32 9.16 -0.10
C VAL A 50 11.60 10.59 -0.55
N LYS A 51 12.22 10.79 -1.72
CA LYS A 51 12.44 12.14 -2.28
C LYS A 51 11.14 12.87 -2.58
N LEU A 52 10.08 12.15 -2.93
CA LEU A 52 8.76 12.73 -3.15
C LEU A 52 8.12 13.20 -1.84
N MET A 53 8.23 12.40 -0.77
CA MET A 53 7.75 12.77 0.57
C MET A 53 8.52 13.95 1.17
N GLU A 54 9.84 14.03 0.96
CA GLU A 54 10.65 15.20 1.33
C GLU A 54 10.14 16.48 0.65
N LYS A 55 9.66 16.39 -0.60
CA LYS A 55 9.07 17.51 -1.33
C LYS A 55 7.63 17.82 -0.91
N TYR A 56 6.86 16.80 -0.52
CA TYR A 56 5.45 16.91 -0.18
C TYR A 56 5.14 16.17 1.15
N GLN A 57 5.35 16.85 2.28
CA GLN A 57 5.18 16.28 3.62
C GLN A 57 3.75 15.75 3.90
N PHE A 58 2.72 16.32 3.26
CA PHE A 58 1.35 15.82 3.41
C PHE A 58 1.12 14.42 2.81
N LEU A 59 2.00 13.94 1.91
CA LEU A 59 1.92 12.57 1.36
C LEU A 59 2.19 11.53 2.44
N GLU A 60 3.03 11.84 3.43
CA GLU A 60 3.36 10.93 4.51
C GLU A 60 2.10 10.63 5.36
N THR A 61 1.40 11.68 5.80
CA THR A 61 0.14 11.53 6.55
C THR A 61 -0.91 10.78 5.73
N ALA A 62 -1.04 11.09 4.43
CA ALA A 62 -1.97 10.37 3.55
C ALA A 62 -1.60 8.89 3.42
N ALA A 63 -0.32 8.55 3.28
CA ALA A 63 0.16 7.17 3.21
C ALA A 63 -0.17 6.40 4.50
N PHE A 64 0.06 6.98 5.69
CA PHE A 64 -0.30 6.35 6.96
C PHE A 64 -1.80 6.09 7.09
N VAL A 65 -2.65 7.04 6.68
CA VAL A 65 -4.10 6.86 6.68
C VAL A 65 -4.51 5.72 5.75
N VAL A 66 -3.94 5.66 4.53
CA VAL A 66 -4.22 4.58 3.58
C VAL A 66 -3.78 3.23 4.12
N ILE A 67 -2.58 3.11 4.68
CA ILE A 67 -2.08 1.87 5.29
C ILE A 67 -3.01 1.41 6.42
N GLY A 68 -3.46 2.33 7.28
CA GLY A 68 -4.42 2.03 8.34
C GLY A 68 -5.75 1.50 7.81
N ILE A 69 -6.32 2.17 6.80
CA ILE A 69 -7.57 1.75 6.14
C ILE A 69 -7.42 0.36 5.51
N LEU A 70 -6.32 0.10 4.81
CA LEU A 70 -6.05 -1.20 4.19
C LEU A 70 -5.84 -2.31 5.23
N GLY A 71 -5.12 -2.04 6.32
CA GLY A 71 -4.93 -3.00 7.41
C GLY A 71 -6.26 -3.39 8.08
N VAL A 72 -7.13 -2.42 8.33
CA VAL A 72 -8.49 -2.66 8.85
C VAL A 72 -9.30 -3.48 7.85
N LYS A 73 -9.29 -3.12 6.55
CA LYS A 73 -9.98 -3.89 5.51
C LYS A 73 -9.54 -5.36 5.50
N MET A 74 -8.23 -5.62 5.51
CA MET A 74 -7.69 -6.98 5.46
C MET A 74 -8.08 -7.79 6.71
N THR A 75 -8.09 -7.15 7.87
CA THR A 75 -8.54 -7.79 9.12
C THR A 75 -10.01 -8.18 9.06
N ILE A 76 -10.86 -7.29 8.53
CA ILE A 76 -12.29 -7.57 8.39
C ILE A 76 -12.51 -8.69 7.35
N SER A 77 -11.78 -8.66 6.23
CA SER A 77 -11.88 -9.71 5.21
C SER A 77 -11.51 -11.10 5.76
N LEU A 78 -10.52 -11.16 6.66
CA LEU A 78 -10.17 -12.40 7.36
C LEU A 78 -11.29 -12.85 8.32
N TYR A 79 -11.95 -11.92 9.01
CA TYR A 79 -13.08 -12.21 9.90
C TYR A 79 -14.30 -12.74 9.14
N GLU A 80 -14.62 -12.17 7.97
CA GLU A 80 -15.71 -12.65 7.09
C GLU A 80 -15.49 -14.10 6.65
N HIS A 81 -14.25 -14.46 6.31
CA HIS A 81 -13.91 -15.81 5.90
C HIS A 81 -14.13 -16.84 7.03
N LEU A 82 -13.92 -16.44 8.29
CA LEU A 82 -14.09 -17.30 9.47
C LEU A 82 -15.53 -17.38 9.99
N TYR A 83 -16.36 -16.34 9.78
CA TYR A 83 -17.75 -16.25 10.26
C TYR A 83 -18.74 -15.91 9.12
N PRO A 84 -19.00 -16.85 8.20
CA PRO A 84 -19.79 -16.60 6.98
C PRO A 84 -21.27 -16.22 7.23
N GLU A 85 -21.86 -16.63 8.36
CA GLU A 85 -23.29 -16.43 8.70
C GLU A 85 -23.63 -15.09 9.39
N SER A 86 -22.67 -14.17 9.54
CA SER A 86 -22.93 -12.87 10.20
C SER A 86 -23.54 -11.83 9.27
N MET A 87 -24.49 -11.01 9.74
CA MET A 87 -25.19 -9.97 8.94
C MET A 87 -24.25 -8.91 8.32
N ILE A 88 -23.02 -8.81 8.83
CA ILE A 88 -21.94 -7.94 8.35
C ILE A 88 -21.30 -8.51 7.07
N SER A 89 -21.22 -9.84 6.92
CA SER A 89 -20.60 -10.48 5.75
C SER A 89 -21.39 -10.19 4.47
N LYS A 90 -22.72 -10.12 4.54
CA LYS A 90 -23.58 -9.85 3.36
C LYS A 90 -23.52 -8.41 2.86
N THR A 91 -23.39 -7.44 3.77
CA THR A 91 -23.33 -6.01 3.41
C THR A 91 -21.93 -5.59 2.95
N LEU A 92 -20.90 -6.29 3.41
CA LEU A 92 -19.51 -5.99 3.13
C LEU A 92 -18.91 -6.86 1.99
N SER A 93 -19.47 -8.05 1.72
CA SER A 93 -19.18 -8.87 0.52
C SER A 93 -19.76 -8.29 -0.79
N LEU A 94 -20.58 -7.23 -0.71
CA LEU A 94 -21.14 -6.59 -1.89
C LEU A 94 -20.00 -5.97 -2.72
N HIS A 95 -19.97 -6.22 -4.02
CA HIS A 95 -18.94 -5.70 -4.95
C HIS A 95 -18.75 -4.17 -4.85
N ALA A 96 -19.80 -3.45 -4.40
CA ALA A 96 -19.77 -2.03 -4.11
C ALA A 96 -18.84 -1.62 -2.95
N ALA A 97 -18.67 -2.45 -1.92
CA ALA A 97 -17.79 -2.17 -0.78
C ALA A 97 -16.32 -2.23 -1.19
N ASP A 98 -15.90 -3.26 -1.94
CA ASP A 98 -14.54 -3.35 -2.46
C ASP A 98 -14.19 -2.19 -3.39
N VAL A 99 -15.09 -1.87 -4.32
CA VAL A 99 -14.93 -0.74 -5.24
C VAL A 99 -14.92 0.58 -4.47
N GLY A 100 -15.81 0.75 -3.49
CA GLY A 100 -15.87 1.93 -2.64
C GLY A 100 -14.59 2.16 -1.85
N MET A 101 -14.02 1.10 -1.25
CA MET A 101 -12.75 1.17 -0.53
C MET A 101 -11.57 1.46 -1.46
N SER A 102 -11.56 0.89 -2.67
CA SER A 102 -10.53 1.19 -3.67
C SER A 102 -10.59 2.64 -4.13
N ILE A 103 -11.79 3.16 -4.44
CA ILE A 103 -11.98 4.57 -4.81
C ILE A 103 -11.58 5.49 -3.65
N LEU A 104 -11.98 5.16 -2.42
CA LEU A 104 -11.66 5.94 -1.24
C LEU A 104 -10.14 6.01 -0.98
N THR A 105 -9.45 4.87 -1.04
CA THR A 105 -7.99 4.81 -0.82
C THR A 105 -7.22 5.58 -1.90
N VAL A 106 -7.62 5.44 -3.17
CA VAL A 106 -7.06 6.23 -4.27
C VAL A 106 -7.35 7.73 -4.08
N ALA A 107 -8.57 8.09 -3.69
CA ALA A 107 -8.94 9.48 -3.45
C ALA A 107 -8.11 10.09 -2.31
N ILE A 108 -7.99 9.42 -1.16
CA ILE A 108 -7.20 9.91 -0.02
C ILE A 108 -5.74 10.15 -0.41
N PHE A 109 -5.18 9.33 -1.31
CA PHE A 109 -3.80 9.49 -1.77
C PHE A 109 -3.66 10.58 -2.85
N PHE A 110 -4.50 10.57 -3.89
CA PHE A 110 -4.35 11.42 -5.07
C PHE A 110 -5.04 12.78 -4.97
N VAL A 111 -6.15 12.91 -4.23
CA VAL A 111 -6.82 14.21 -4.04
C VAL A 111 -5.87 15.27 -3.49
N PRO A 112 -5.10 15.02 -2.42
CA PRO A 112 -4.19 16.05 -1.92
C PRO A 112 -3.02 16.32 -2.89
N ILE A 113 -2.57 15.33 -3.66
CA ILE A 113 -1.54 15.51 -4.70
C ILE A 113 -2.06 16.41 -5.83
N VAL A 114 -3.25 16.12 -6.38
CA VAL A 114 -3.87 16.87 -7.47
C VAL A 114 -4.27 18.27 -7.01
N THR A 115 -4.82 18.40 -5.81
CA THR A 115 -5.15 19.70 -5.21
C THR A 115 -3.90 20.56 -5.04
N SER A 116 -2.78 19.98 -4.59
CA SER A 116 -1.50 20.69 -4.49
C SER A 116 -0.94 21.08 -5.86
N MET A 117 -1.05 20.22 -6.88
CA MET A 117 -0.56 20.49 -8.23
C MET A 117 -1.39 21.56 -8.97
N LEU A 118 -2.71 21.56 -8.78
CA LEU A 118 -3.63 22.47 -9.48
C LEU A 118 -3.81 23.81 -8.77
N PHE A 119 -3.82 23.83 -7.43
CA PHE A 119 -4.15 25.01 -6.63
C PHE A 119 -3.00 25.55 -5.76
N ASN A 120 -1.81 24.95 -5.78
CA ASN A 120 -0.63 25.36 -5.00
C ASN A 120 -0.93 25.61 -3.50
N PHE A 121 -2.02 24.99 -3.00
CA PHE A 121 -2.50 24.98 -1.63
C PHE A 121 -2.66 23.50 -1.25
N PRO A 122 -1.99 23.02 -0.19
CA PRO A 122 -1.39 23.77 0.91
C PRO A 122 0.04 24.26 0.61
N ARG A 123 0.37 25.45 1.12
CA ARG A 123 1.73 26.02 1.10
C ARG A 123 2.71 25.06 1.79
N LYS A 124 3.91 24.93 1.24
CA LYS A 124 5.08 24.32 1.91
C LYS A 124 5.12 24.86 3.36
N GLN A 125 4.99 23.99 4.35
CA GLN A 125 5.34 24.39 5.72
C GLN A 125 6.84 24.68 5.73
N PRO A 126 7.31 25.78 6.36
CA PRO A 126 8.73 26.02 6.49
C PRO A 126 9.32 24.87 7.29
N SER A 127 10.43 24.31 6.81
CA SER A 127 11.29 23.45 7.60
C SER A 127 11.64 24.18 8.90
N GLU A 128 11.18 23.68 10.05
CA GLU A 128 11.80 24.05 11.33
C GLU A 128 13.24 23.54 11.28
N GLU A 129 14.19 24.46 11.55
CA GLU A 129 15.64 24.24 11.55
C GLU A 129 16.09 23.19 12.58
#